data_AF-A0A7J6SP07-F1
#
_entry.id   AF-A0A7J6SP07-F1
#
_cell.length_a   1.000
_cell.length_b   1.000
_cell.length_c   1.000
_cell.angle_alpha   90.00
_cell.angle_beta   90.00
_cell.angle_gamma   90.00
#
_symmetry.space_group_name_H-M   'P 1'
#
loop_
_entity.id
_entity.type
_entity.pdbx_description
1 polymer ?
#
loop_
_entity_poly.entity_id
_entity_poly.type
_entity_poly.pdbx_seq_one_letter_code
_entity_poly.pdbx_strand_id
1 'polypeptide(L)'
;MISRRATCLGIGGFNPRRFLASMALRRGEEHKKVLTTPAIGVAFTLHDNPGSLVEALNIFSRRGISLSHVSNRCSPLEPYKAMFHVHFRGGWESKETRDVLEELRRLTLDGQLFKIAAPDVPWFPRHISDLDQFSKSTLDAGDQLESDHPGFTDPEYRARREEIAKIASEYRGADGPVPQIEYTEQEISTWGCIWDKLTKLYPNHPCKEHNDALQELTDAGIYGPRRIPQLSELSEFVSARTGFQFRPVTGLLSGRDFLNALAFRVGRAVMAERMSNCRRIKSEAVASLGY
;
A
#
# COMPACT_ATOMS: atom_id res chain seq x y z
N MET A 1 34.96 -48.58 29.29
CA MET A 1 35.69 -47.44 28.69
C MET A 1 35.57 -47.55 27.17
N ILE A 2 34.82 -46.64 26.55
CA ILE A 2 35.04 -46.07 25.20
C ILE A 2 34.09 -44.87 25.15
N SER A 3 34.69 -43.69 25.26
CA SER A 3 34.05 -42.39 25.07
C SER A 3 33.96 -42.13 23.57
N ARG A 4 32.75 -41.91 23.04
CA ARG A 4 32.55 -41.37 21.69
C ARG A 4 32.06 -39.94 21.81
N ARG A 5 32.99 -39.00 21.69
CA ARG A 5 32.71 -37.60 21.35
C ARG A 5 32.13 -37.55 19.94
N ALA A 6 30.87 -37.14 19.81
CA ALA A 6 30.31 -36.73 18.53
C ALA A 6 30.68 -35.26 18.31
N THR A 7 31.49 -35.00 17.29
CA THR A 7 31.86 -33.66 16.84
C THR A 7 30.68 -33.07 16.07
N CYS A 8 29.95 -32.12 16.67
CA CYS A 8 28.97 -31.32 15.95
C CYS A 8 29.70 -30.38 14.98
N LEU A 9 29.63 -30.68 13.68
CA LEU A 9 29.91 -29.71 12.62
C LEU A 9 28.85 -28.61 12.73
N GLY A 10 29.29 -27.40 13.04
CA GLY A 10 28.43 -26.23 13.23
C GLY A 10 27.62 -25.91 11.97
N ILE A 11 26.32 -26.18 12.03
CA ILE A 11 25.35 -25.61 11.10
C ILE A 11 25.28 -24.13 11.45
N GLY A 12 25.77 -23.28 10.53
CA GLY A 12 25.68 -21.83 10.64
C GLY A 12 24.26 -21.43 11.01
N GLY A 13 24.13 -20.58 12.03
CA GLY A 13 22.85 -20.23 12.66
C GLY A 13 21.80 -19.83 11.62
N PHE A 14 20.76 -20.65 11.52
CA PHE A 14 19.57 -20.33 10.75
C PHE A 14 18.93 -19.08 11.39
N ASN A 15 19.10 -17.94 10.73
CA ASN A 15 18.50 -16.67 11.16
C ASN A 15 17.15 -16.51 10.44
N PRO A 16 16.00 -16.76 11.11
CA PRO A 16 14.69 -16.74 10.48
C PRO A 16 14.33 -15.37 9.90
N ARG A 17 14.87 -14.27 10.45
CA ARG A 17 14.65 -12.91 9.91
C ARG A 17 15.35 -12.72 8.55
N ARG A 18 16.59 -13.22 8.41
CA ARG A 18 17.30 -13.20 7.11
C ARG A 18 16.65 -14.13 6.08
N PHE A 19 16.17 -15.29 6.52
CA PHE A 19 15.47 -16.23 5.64
C PHE A 19 14.16 -15.63 5.11
N LEU A 20 13.32 -15.07 6.00
CA LEU A 20 12.07 -14.41 5.62
C LEU A 20 12.33 -13.18 4.74
N ALA A 21 13.35 -12.37 5.03
CA ALA A 21 13.74 -11.24 4.18
C ALA A 21 14.18 -11.69 2.79
N SER A 22 14.95 -12.79 2.68
CA SER A 22 15.35 -13.38 1.39
C SER A 22 14.17 -13.98 0.61
N MET A 23 13.18 -14.57 1.29
CA MET A 23 11.95 -15.04 0.65
C MET A 23 11.09 -13.88 0.18
N ALA A 24 11.03 -12.78 0.94
CA ALA A 24 10.31 -11.57 0.55
C ALA A 24 10.97 -10.86 -0.64
N LEU A 25 12.31 -10.79 -0.67
CA LEU A 25 13.08 -10.29 -1.82
C LEU A 25 12.91 -11.18 -3.06
N ARG A 26 13.00 -12.51 -2.90
CA ARG A 26 12.72 -13.46 -4.01
C ARG A 26 11.28 -13.37 -4.49
N ARG A 27 10.29 -13.22 -3.60
CA ARG A 27 8.90 -12.92 -3.98
C ARG A 27 8.82 -11.61 -4.74
N GLY A 28 9.53 -10.56 -4.32
CA GLY A 28 9.56 -9.27 -5.00
C GLY A 28 10.19 -9.32 -6.39
N GLU A 29 11.28 -10.07 -6.57
CA GLU A 29 11.94 -10.24 -7.86
C GLU A 29 11.19 -11.20 -8.79
N GLU A 30 10.68 -12.32 -8.28
CA GLU A 30 9.77 -13.19 -9.03
C GLU A 30 8.51 -12.43 -9.42
N HIS A 31 7.91 -11.64 -8.51
CA HIS A 31 6.77 -10.76 -8.82
C HIS A 31 7.12 -9.71 -9.88
N LYS A 32 8.33 -9.13 -9.87
CA LYS A 32 8.78 -8.22 -10.93
C LYS A 32 8.93 -8.91 -12.29
N LYS A 33 9.49 -10.13 -12.34
CA LYS A 33 9.61 -10.94 -13.58
C LYS A 33 8.24 -11.38 -14.12
N VAL A 34 7.34 -11.69 -13.20
CA VAL A 34 5.90 -11.93 -13.37
C VAL A 34 5.20 -10.71 -13.99
N LEU A 35 5.60 -9.49 -13.62
CA LEU A 35 5.00 -8.24 -14.12
C LEU A 35 5.53 -7.78 -15.49
N THR A 36 6.71 -8.23 -15.94
CA THR A 36 7.31 -7.81 -17.23
C THR A 36 6.92 -8.69 -18.43
N THR A 37 6.31 -9.84 -18.20
CA THR A 37 5.81 -10.70 -19.30
C THR A 37 4.44 -10.20 -19.74
N PRO A 38 4.21 -9.93 -21.04
CA PRO A 38 2.92 -9.44 -21.52
C PRO A 38 1.82 -10.42 -21.13
N ALA A 39 0.78 -9.91 -20.48
CA ALA A 39 -0.44 -10.66 -20.25
C ALA A 39 -1.28 -10.63 -21.54
N ILE A 40 -1.70 -11.80 -21.99
CA ILE A 40 -2.57 -11.97 -23.16
C ILE A 40 -3.83 -12.71 -22.72
N GLY A 41 -4.91 -12.53 -23.47
CA GLY A 41 -6.17 -13.16 -23.17
C GLY A 41 -6.80 -13.87 -24.35
N VAL A 42 -7.59 -14.88 -24.04
CA VAL A 42 -8.45 -15.57 -25.00
C VAL A 42 -9.88 -15.63 -24.44
N ALA A 43 -10.86 -15.31 -25.28
CA ALA A 43 -12.27 -15.53 -25.00
C ALA A 43 -12.82 -16.65 -25.89
N PHE A 44 -13.64 -17.52 -25.31
CA PHE A 44 -14.21 -18.69 -25.98
C PHE A 44 -15.48 -19.17 -25.28
N THR A 45 -16.29 -19.96 -25.98
CA THR A 45 -17.50 -20.59 -25.43
C THR A 45 -17.31 -22.09 -25.30
N LEU A 46 -17.89 -22.70 -24.27
CA LEU A 46 -17.80 -24.16 -24.06
C LEU A 46 -19.19 -24.78 -24.12
N HIS A 47 -19.24 -26.10 -24.29
CA HIS A 47 -20.45 -26.87 -24.04
C HIS A 47 -20.84 -26.79 -22.55
N ASP A 48 -22.15 -26.70 -22.28
CA ASP A 48 -22.69 -26.68 -20.92
C ASP A 48 -22.76 -28.11 -20.35
N ASN A 49 -21.58 -28.68 -20.06
CA ASN A 49 -21.47 -29.97 -19.39
C ASN A 49 -20.66 -29.82 -18.09
N PRO A 50 -20.96 -30.63 -17.05
CA PRO A 50 -20.15 -30.67 -15.84
C PRO A 50 -18.68 -30.95 -16.16
N GLY A 51 -17.80 -30.04 -15.75
CA GLY A 51 -16.35 -30.18 -15.92
C GLY A 51 -15.75 -29.57 -17.19
N SER A 52 -16.55 -29.06 -18.14
CA SER A 52 -16.01 -28.50 -19.39
C SER A 52 -15.01 -27.35 -19.17
N LEU A 53 -15.26 -26.47 -18.19
CA LEU A 53 -14.28 -25.42 -17.84
C LEU A 53 -12.99 -26.01 -17.26
N VAL A 54 -13.08 -27.04 -16.43
CA VAL A 54 -11.90 -27.68 -15.83
C VAL A 54 -11.03 -28.33 -16.92
N GLU A 55 -11.66 -28.99 -17.88
CA GLU A 55 -10.99 -29.58 -19.04
C GLU A 55 -10.25 -28.52 -19.86
N ALA A 56 -10.92 -27.40 -20.16
CA ALA A 56 -10.33 -26.27 -20.87
C ALA A 56 -9.14 -25.64 -20.13
N LEU A 57 -9.27 -25.40 -18.81
CA LEU A 57 -8.19 -24.81 -18.01
C LEU A 57 -7.01 -25.77 -17.80
N ASN A 58 -7.25 -27.09 -17.78
CA ASN A 58 -6.19 -28.10 -17.68
C ASN A 58 -5.26 -28.13 -18.89
N ILE A 59 -5.69 -27.64 -20.06
CA ILE A 59 -4.81 -27.49 -21.24
C ILE A 59 -3.64 -26.55 -20.90
N PHE A 60 -3.91 -25.41 -20.26
CA PHE A 60 -2.89 -24.44 -19.85
C PHE A 60 -1.92 -25.05 -18.83
N SER A 61 -2.45 -25.75 -17.82
CA SER A 61 -1.64 -26.40 -16.79
C SER A 61 -0.69 -27.45 -17.36
N ARG A 62 -1.16 -28.30 -18.28
CA ARG A 62 -0.32 -29.33 -18.95
C ARG A 62 0.84 -28.75 -19.78
N ARG A 63 0.74 -27.49 -20.19
CA ARG A 63 1.78 -26.77 -20.93
C ARG A 63 2.60 -25.81 -20.05
N GLY A 64 2.40 -25.84 -18.73
CA GLY A 64 3.12 -24.97 -17.80
C GLY A 64 2.76 -23.48 -17.94
N ILE A 65 1.62 -23.16 -18.56
CA ILE A 65 1.16 -21.78 -18.72
C ILE A 65 0.37 -21.36 -17.48
N SER A 66 0.86 -20.32 -16.81
CA SER A 66 0.21 -19.76 -15.62
C SER A 66 -0.91 -18.80 -16.01
N LEU A 67 -2.10 -19.02 -15.43
CA LEU A 67 -3.26 -18.17 -15.60
C LEU A 67 -3.20 -16.99 -14.63
N SER A 68 -3.51 -15.79 -15.12
CA SER A 68 -3.58 -14.57 -14.31
C SER A 68 -5.00 -14.17 -13.94
N HIS A 69 -5.98 -14.50 -14.78
CA HIS A 69 -7.39 -14.17 -14.55
C HIS A 69 -8.29 -15.14 -15.31
N VAL A 70 -9.39 -15.56 -14.67
CA VAL A 70 -10.46 -16.34 -15.30
C VAL A 70 -11.78 -15.69 -14.90
N SER A 71 -12.60 -15.33 -15.87
CA SER A 71 -13.96 -14.85 -15.64
C SER A 71 -14.90 -15.40 -16.71
N ASN A 72 -16.20 -15.38 -16.43
CA ASN A 72 -17.23 -15.69 -17.41
C ASN A 72 -18.22 -14.54 -17.51
N ARG A 73 -18.82 -14.39 -18.70
CA ARG A 73 -19.95 -13.50 -18.94
C ARG A 73 -21.04 -14.29 -19.64
N CYS A 74 -22.22 -14.34 -19.05
CA CYS A 74 -23.38 -14.93 -19.72
C CYS A 74 -23.85 -13.99 -20.85
N SER A 75 -24.28 -14.56 -21.97
CA SER A 75 -24.92 -13.81 -23.03
C SER A 75 -26.26 -13.25 -22.51
N PRO A 76 -26.53 -11.94 -22.65
CA PRO A 76 -27.84 -11.38 -22.30
C PRO A 76 -28.99 -11.94 -23.15
N LEU A 77 -28.68 -12.45 -24.34
CA LEU A 77 -29.64 -13.01 -25.30
C LEU A 77 -29.77 -14.53 -25.18
N GLU A 78 -28.76 -15.22 -24.65
CA GLU A 78 -28.71 -16.67 -24.53
C GLU A 78 -28.22 -17.05 -23.11
N PRO A 79 -29.12 -17.19 -22.12
CA PRO A 79 -28.73 -17.34 -20.71
C PRO A 79 -27.86 -18.57 -20.42
N TYR A 80 -27.98 -19.61 -21.24
CA TYR A 80 -27.23 -20.87 -21.13
C TYR A 80 -25.89 -20.84 -21.88
N LYS A 81 -25.58 -19.73 -22.58
CA LYS A 81 -24.31 -19.54 -23.29
C LYS A 81 -23.43 -18.59 -22.50
N ALA A 82 -22.36 -19.13 -21.91
CA ALA A 82 -21.34 -18.35 -21.24
C ALA A 82 -20.11 -18.18 -22.14
N MET A 83 -19.64 -16.94 -22.24
CA MET A 83 -18.32 -16.61 -22.78
C MET A 83 -17.31 -16.63 -21.64
N PHE A 84 -16.30 -17.48 -21.73
CA PHE A 84 -15.19 -17.55 -20.78
C PHE A 84 -14.06 -16.66 -21.27
N HIS A 85 -13.51 -15.83 -20.38
CA HIS A 85 -12.35 -14.98 -20.61
C HIS A 85 -11.21 -15.49 -19.74
N VAL A 86 -10.12 -15.92 -20.38
CA VAL A 86 -8.94 -16.46 -19.70
C VAL A 86 -7.74 -15.60 -20.07
N HIS A 87 -7.09 -15.02 -19.07
CA HIS A 87 -5.82 -14.32 -19.23
C HIS A 87 -4.69 -15.16 -18.67
N PHE A 88 -3.56 -15.12 -19.36
CA PHE A 88 -2.38 -15.89 -19.03
C PHE A 88 -1.13 -15.15 -19.48
N ARG A 89 0.02 -15.65 -19.04
CA ARG A 89 1.31 -15.05 -19.38
C ARG A 89 2.02 -15.85 -20.44
N GLY A 90 2.52 -15.15 -21.45
CA GLY A 90 3.25 -15.72 -22.56
C GLY A 90 3.12 -14.88 -23.83
N GLY A 91 3.80 -15.30 -24.88
CA GLY A 91 3.63 -14.72 -26.20
C GLY A 91 2.48 -15.37 -26.95
N TRP A 92 1.65 -14.59 -27.64
CA TRP A 92 0.57 -15.11 -28.49
C TRP A 92 1.14 -16.03 -29.60
N GLU A 93 2.33 -15.70 -30.08
CA GLU A 93 3.06 -16.43 -31.13
C GLU A 93 3.97 -17.54 -30.61
N SER A 94 4.04 -17.75 -29.29
CA SER A 94 4.85 -18.83 -28.73
C SER A 94 4.28 -20.20 -29.11
N LYS A 95 5.15 -21.19 -29.24
CA LYS A 95 4.76 -22.56 -29.61
C LYS A 95 3.77 -23.13 -28.59
N GLU A 96 4.04 -22.91 -27.31
CA GLU A 96 3.23 -23.37 -26.19
C GLU A 96 1.82 -22.78 -26.26
N THR A 97 1.69 -21.47 -26.52
CA THR A 97 0.39 -20.82 -26.69
C THR A 97 -0.36 -21.35 -27.91
N ARG A 98 0.32 -21.54 -29.05
CA ARG A 98 -0.33 -22.09 -30.26
C ARG A 98 -0.88 -23.50 -30.00
N ASP A 99 -0.10 -24.37 -29.36
CA ASP A 99 -0.53 -25.72 -28.99
C ASP A 99 -1.76 -25.68 -28.06
N VAL A 100 -1.78 -24.76 -27.08
CA VAL A 100 -2.95 -24.55 -26.20
C VAL A 100 -4.17 -24.08 -26.99
N LEU A 101 -4.02 -23.10 -27.88
CA LEU A 101 -5.12 -22.56 -28.67
C LEU A 101 -5.71 -23.60 -29.64
N GLU A 102 -4.87 -24.46 -30.23
CA GLU A 102 -5.34 -25.55 -31.09
C GLU A 102 -6.16 -26.58 -30.33
N GLU A 103 -5.73 -26.97 -29.14
CA GLU A 103 -6.45 -27.92 -28.29
C GLU A 103 -7.75 -27.29 -27.74
N LEU A 104 -7.68 -26.03 -27.31
CA LEU A 104 -8.82 -25.28 -26.79
C LEU A 104 -9.91 -25.07 -27.85
N ARG A 105 -9.51 -24.83 -29.11
CA ARG A 105 -10.43 -24.70 -30.25
C ARG A 105 -11.30 -25.94 -30.44
N ARG A 106 -10.80 -27.14 -30.09
CA ARG A 106 -11.57 -28.41 -30.20
C ARG A 106 -12.63 -28.56 -29.11
N LEU A 107 -12.42 -27.94 -27.95
CA LEU A 107 -13.39 -27.95 -26.84
C LEU A 107 -14.41 -26.80 -26.93
N THR A 108 -14.18 -25.86 -27.84
CA THR A 108 -15.00 -24.66 -27.99
C THR A 108 -16.24 -24.98 -28.83
N LEU A 109 -17.42 -24.52 -28.38
CA LEU A 109 -18.73 -24.84 -28.98
C LEU A 109 -18.80 -24.56 -30.49
N ASP A 110 -18.23 -23.45 -30.93
CA ASP A 110 -18.21 -22.97 -32.32
C ASP A 110 -16.79 -22.94 -32.93
N GLY A 111 -15.80 -23.47 -32.20
CA GLY A 111 -14.39 -23.38 -32.59
C GLY A 111 -13.83 -21.95 -32.63
N GLN A 112 -14.56 -20.96 -32.12
CA GLN A 112 -14.17 -19.56 -32.17
C GLN A 112 -13.37 -19.16 -30.93
N LEU A 113 -12.13 -18.74 -31.16
CA LEU A 113 -11.28 -18.17 -30.12
C LEU A 113 -11.04 -16.70 -30.46
N PHE A 114 -11.33 -15.82 -29.50
CA PHE A 114 -11.12 -14.38 -29.65
C PHE A 114 -9.90 -13.98 -28.85
N LYS A 115 -8.89 -13.42 -29.51
CA LYS A 115 -7.78 -12.76 -28.81
C LYS A 115 -8.33 -11.51 -28.12
N ILE A 116 -8.20 -11.45 -26.80
CA ILE A 116 -8.57 -10.27 -26.02
C ILE A 116 -7.32 -9.67 -25.38
N ALA A 117 -7.31 -8.34 -25.25
CA ALA A 117 -6.30 -7.68 -24.45
C ALA A 117 -6.49 -8.08 -22.99
N ALA A 118 -5.42 -8.49 -22.32
CA ALA A 118 -5.47 -8.55 -20.87
C ALA A 118 -5.65 -7.11 -20.37
N PRO A 119 -6.58 -6.86 -19.43
CA PRO A 119 -6.72 -5.55 -18.82
C PRO A 119 -5.40 -5.24 -18.13
N ASP A 120 -4.78 -4.15 -18.54
CA ASP A 120 -3.64 -3.59 -17.82
C ASP A 120 -4.21 -2.93 -16.57
N VAL A 121 -4.35 -3.73 -15.51
CA VAL A 121 -4.76 -3.24 -14.19
C VAL A 121 -3.47 -2.87 -13.47
N PRO A 122 -3.23 -1.56 -13.24
CA PRO A 122 -2.07 -1.16 -12.48
C PRO A 122 -2.11 -1.84 -11.12
N TRP A 123 -0.94 -2.24 -10.64
CA TRP A 123 -0.84 -2.89 -9.34
C TRP A 123 -1.48 -2.03 -8.24
N PHE A 124 -2.20 -2.69 -7.34
CA PHE A 124 -2.75 -2.12 -6.12
C PHE A 124 -2.55 -3.10 -4.96
N PRO A 125 -2.41 -2.61 -3.72
CA PRO A 125 -2.27 -3.46 -2.54
C PRO A 125 -3.50 -4.35 -2.38
N ARG A 126 -3.29 -5.65 -2.17
CA ARG A 126 -4.36 -6.62 -1.94
C ARG A 126 -4.46 -7.02 -0.47
N HIS A 127 -3.40 -6.80 0.29
CA HIS A 127 -3.37 -6.98 1.73
C HIS A 127 -2.81 -5.73 2.42
N ILE A 128 -3.20 -5.48 3.66
CA ILE A 128 -2.78 -4.28 4.40
C ILE A 128 -1.25 -4.21 4.62
N SER A 129 -0.55 -5.35 4.61
CA SER A 129 0.91 -5.40 4.65
C SER A 129 1.57 -4.88 3.36
N ASP A 130 0.84 -4.89 2.23
CA ASP A 130 1.37 -4.36 0.96
C ASP A 130 1.55 -2.84 1.01
N LEU A 131 0.86 -2.16 1.94
CA LEU A 131 1.02 -0.73 2.21
C LEU A 131 2.45 -0.38 2.67
N ASP A 132 3.19 -1.34 3.22
CA ASP A 132 4.58 -1.13 3.63
C ASP A 132 5.54 -0.98 2.43
N GLN A 133 5.06 -1.27 1.21
CA GLN A 133 5.81 -1.04 -0.03
C GLN A 133 5.77 0.45 -0.46
N PHE A 134 4.80 1.22 0.01
CA PHE A 134 4.62 2.64 -0.36
C PHE A 134 5.66 3.57 0.29
N SER A 135 6.24 3.16 1.43
CA SER A 135 7.14 4.00 2.24
C SER A 135 8.43 4.41 1.51
N LYS A 136 8.72 3.81 0.35
CA LYS A 136 9.92 4.08 -0.46
C LYS A 136 9.65 4.99 -1.67
N SER A 137 8.40 5.36 -1.91
CA SER A 137 7.96 6.08 -3.10
C SER A 137 7.28 7.39 -2.73
N THR A 138 7.95 8.20 -1.91
CA THR A 138 7.52 9.59 -1.69
C THR A 138 7.98 10.46 -2.84
N LEU A 139 7.06 11.30 -3.32
CA LEU A 139 7.29 12.11 -4.51
C LEU A 139 8.26 13.27 -4.26
N ASP A 140 8.25 13.89 -3.08
CA ASP A 140 9.01 15.16 -2.89
C ASP A 140 9.48 15.50 -1.47
N ALA A 141 9.24 14.69 -0.44
CA ALA A 141 9.38 15.20 0.95
C ALA A 141 10.30 14.40 1.88
N GLY A 142 11.14 13.51 1.34
CA GLY A 142 12.12 12.76 2.15
C GLY A 142 13.45 13.47 2.33
N ASP A 143 14.11 13.86 1.24
CA ASP A 143 15.55 14.15 1.29
C ASP A 143 15.95 15.60 0.95
N GLN A 144 15.10 16.39 0.26
CA GLN A 144 15.45 17.76 -0.13
C GLN A 144 14.25 18.69 0.00
N LEU A 145 14.37 19.68 0.88
CA LEU A 145 13.45 20.81 0.95
C LEU A 145 13.56 21.64 -0.33
N GLU A 146 12.45 22.16 -0.83
CA GLU A 146 12.48 23.19 -1.86
C GLU A 146 13.08 24.49 -1.32
N SER A 147 13.77 25.24 -2.18
CA SER A 147 14.53 26.44 -1.79
C SER A 147 13.67 27.58 -1.21
N ASP A 148 12.37 27.55 -1.47
CA ASP A 148 11.36 28.50 -0.97
C ASP A 148 10.77 28.09 0.39
N HIS A 149 11.08 26.88 0.89
CA HIS A 149 10.63 26.44 2.19
C HIS A 149 11.33 27.29 3.28
N PRO A 150 10.59 27.88 4.24
CA PRO A 150 11.17 28.79 5.23
C PRO A 150 12.16 28.12 6.19
N GLY A 151 12.11 26.78 6.31
CA GLY A 151 13.11 25.95 6.99
C GLY A 151 14.27 25.45 6.11
N PHE A 152 14.34 25.81 4.83
CA PHE A 152 15.37 25.32 3.89
C PHE A 152 16.79 25.64 4.35
N THR A 153 16.99 26.84 4.91
CA THR A 153 18.29 27.30 5.39
C THR A 153 18.57 26.97 6.86
N ASP A 154 17.58 26.43 7.60
CA ASP A 154 17.71 26.09 9.01
C ASP A 154 18.30 24.67 9.17
N PRO A 155 19.56 24.52 9.63
CA PRO A 155 20.21 23.22 9.75
C PRO A 155 19.59 22.35 10.86
N GLU A 156 19.12 22.95 11.96
CA GLU A 156 18.48 22.21 13.05
C GLU A 156 17.12 21.68 12.60
N TYR A 157 16.37 22.50 11.87
CA TYR A 157 15.10 22.09 11.25
C TYR A 157 15.28 20.87 10.34
N ARG A 158 16.28 20.92 9.45
CA ARG A 158 16.55 19.82 8.51
C ARG A 158 16.95 18.54 9.22
N ALA A 159 17.83 18.63 10.21
CA ALA A 159 18.23 17.48 11.01
C ALA A 159 17.02 16.87 11.76
N ARG A 160 16.14 17.71 12.30
CA ARG A 160 14.92 17.26 12.98
C ARG A 160 13.91 16.58 12.04
N ARG A 161 13.72 17.12 10.82
CA ARG A 161 12.90 16.47 9.79
C ARG A 161 13.49 15.11 9.39
N GLU A 162 14.80 15.04 9.16
CA GLU A 162 15.47 13.79 8.76
C GLU A 162 15.30 12.71 9.84
N GLU A 163 15.38 13.07 11.12
CA GLU A 163 15.09 12.18 12.25
C GLU A 163 13.66 11.61 12.19
N ILE A 164 12.65 12.48 12.02
CA ILE A 164 11.23 12.11 11.99
C ILE A 164 10.90 11.28 10.72
N ALA A 165 11.44 11.69 9.57
CA ALA A 165 11.32 10.96 8.32
C ALA A 165 11.96 9.56 8.42
N LYS A 166 13.12 9.43 9.06
CA LYS A 166 13.75 8.13 9.27
C LYS A 166 12.81 7.17 10.03
N ILE A 167 12.18 7.63 11.10
CA ILE A 167 11.20 6.85 11.87
C ILE A 167 10.04 6.39 10.96
N ALA A 168 9.49 7.28 10.13
CA ALA A 168 8.41 6.95 9.20
C ALA A 168 8.85 5.94 8.13
N SER A 169 10.09 6.04 7.63
CA SER A 169 10.63 5.17 6.57
C SER A 169 10.87 3.74 7.06
N GLU A 170 11.26 3.59 8.32
CA GLU A 170 11.56 2.30 8.95
C GLU A 170 10.30 1.58 9.44
N TYR A 171 9.21 2.32 9.71
CA TYR A 171 7.95 1.77 10.20
C TYR A 171 7.33 0.71 9.26
N ARG A 172 6.94 -0.42 9.83
CA ARG A 172 6.10 -1.44 9.18
C ARG A 172 4.87 -1.71 10.02
N GLY A 173 3.72 -1.91 9.39
CA GLY A 173 2.47 -2.13 10.11
C GLY A 173 2.46 -3.36 11.01
N ALA A 174 3.33 -4.34 10.73
CA ALA A 174 3.47 -5.55 11.53
C ALA A 174 4.36 -5.37 12.77
N ASP A 175 5.15 -4.30 12.85
CA ASP A 175 6.14 -4.10 13.93
C ASP A 175 5.49 -3.57 15.23
N GLY A 176 4.22 -3.16 15.17
CA GLY A 176 3.45 -2.70 16.31
C GLY A 176 2.98 -1.24 16.18
N PRO A 177 2.72 -0.55 17.31
CA PRO A 177 2.25 0.83 17.29
C PRO A 177 3.31 1.77 16.71
N VAL A 178 2.85 2.91 16.18
CA VAL A 178 3.74 3.96 15.69
C VAL A 178 4.65 4.44 16.82
N PRO A 179 5.98 4.58 16.60
CA PRO A 179 6.89 5.13 17.60
C PRO A 179 6.45 6.52 18.06
N GLN A 180 6.58 6.78 19.37
CA GLN A 180 6.31 8.10 19.93
C GLN A 180 7.45 9.07 19.63
N ILE A 181 7.10 10.34 19.45
CA ILE A 181 8.05 11.43 19.23
C ILE A 181 8.12 12.30 20.47
N GLU A 182 9.33 12.49 21.01
CA GLU A 182 9.58 13.47 22.06
C GLU A 182 9.66 14.87 21.44
N TYR A 183 8.58 15.64 21.56
CA TYR A 183 8.52 17.00 21.05
C TYR A 183 9.26 17.98 21.96
N THR A 184 10.00 18.89 21.33
CA THR A 184 10.69 20.00 22.00
C THR A 184 9.71 21.04 22.53
N GLU A 185 10.13 21.82 23.53
CA GLU A 185 9.31 22.93 24.06
C GLU A 185 8.91 23.94 22.95
N GLN A 186 9.79 24.15 21.97
CA GLN A 186 9.54 25.03 20.83
C GLN A 186 8.47 24.47 19.89
N GLU A 187 8.48 23.17 19.60
CA GLU A 187 7.43 22.49 18.82
C GLU A 187 6.08 22.60 19.55
N ILE A 188 6.06 22.31 20.86
CA ILE A 188 4.85 22.40 21.70
C ILE A 188 4.31 23.84 21.76
N SER A 189 5.19 24.84 21.89
CA SER A 189 4.80 26.25 21.87
C SER A 189 4.20 26.67 20.52
N THR A 190 4.77 26.18 19.43
CA THR A 190 4.27 26.45 18.07
C THR A 190 2.89 25.83 17.87
N TRP A 191 2.72 24.57 18.29
CA TRP A 191 1.43 23.89 18.33
C TRP A 191 0.38 24.67 19.12
N GLY A 192 0.70 25.12 20.33
CA GLY A 192 -0.22 25.89 21.16
C GLY A 192 -0.67 27.20 20.51
N CYS A 193 0.25 27.88 19.83
CA CYS A 193 -0.10 29.10 19.10
C CYS A 193 -1.04 28.84 17.90
N ILE A 194 -0.89 27.70 17.21
CA ILE A 194 -1.82 27.27 16.15
C ILE A 194 -3.18 26.91 16.76
N TRP A 195 -3.17 26.11 17.82
CA TRP A 195 -4.34 25.68 18.56
C TRP A 195 -5.20 26.87 18.99
N ASP A 196 -4.60 27.88 19.63
CA ASP A 196 -5.31 29.08 20.12
C ASP A 196 -5.94 29.91 19.00
N LYS A 197 -5.36 29.87 17.79
CA LYS A 197 -5.92 30.57 16.62
C LYS A 197 -7.08 29.79 16.01
N LEU A 198 -6.92 28.48 15.84
CA LEU A 198 -7.93 27.64 15.17
C LEU A 198 -9.15 27.40 16.06
N THR A 199 -8.96 27.14 17.36
CA THR A 199 -10.06 26.89 18.30
C THR A 199 -11.00 28.06 18.49
N LYS A 200 -10.53 29.30 18.29
CA LYS A 200 -11.39 30.50 18.24
C LYS A 200 -12.34 30.53 17.04
N LEU A 201 -12.00 29.80 15.96
CA LEU A 201 -12.77 29.72 14.72
C LEU A 201 -13.73 28.51 14.70
N TYR A 202 -13.39 27.44 15.41
CA TYR A 202 -14.16 26.18 15.38
C TYR A 202 -15.66 26.27 15.76
N PRO A 203 -16.14 27.21 16.59
CA PRO A 203 -17.58 27.33 16.83
C PRO A 203 -18.41 27.64 15.57
N ASN A 204 -17.83 28.31 14.56
CA ASN A 204 -18.59 28.88 13.45
C ASN A 204 -18.22 28.34 12.05
N HIS A 205 -17.12 27.61 11.92
CA HIS A 205 -16.53 27.28 10.61
C HIS A 205 -16.59 25.79 10.23
N PRO A 206 -16.10 24.85 11.05
CA PRO A 206 -16.20 23.43 10.76
C PRO A 206 -17.61 22.86 11.00
N CYS A 207 -17.86 21.67 10.44
CA CYS A 207 -19.10 20.94 10.67
C CYS A 207 -19.20 20.40 12.10
N LYS A 208 -20.40 19.96 12.50
CA LYS A 208 -20.67 19.45 13.86
C LYS A 208 -19.77 18.26 14.20
N GLU A 209 -19.58 17.33 13.27
CA GLU A 209 -18.80 16.10 13.46
C GLU A 209 -17.34 16.41 13.80
N HIS A 210 -16.78 17.48 13.23
CA HIS A 210 -15.44 17.94 13.58
C HIS A 210 -15.38 18.44 15.02
N ASN A 211 -16.33 19.28 15.43
CA ASN A 211 -16.37 19.83 16.78
C ASN A 211 -16.60 18.73 17.84
N ASP A 212 -17.49 17.79 17.55
CA ASP A 212 -17.73 16.63 18.42
C ASP A 212 -16.45 15.79 18.56
N ALA A 213 -15.82 15.42 17.44
CA ALA A 213 -14.60 14.61 17.46
C ALA A 213 -13.45 15.31 18.16
N LEU A 214 -13.27 16.62 17.95
CA LEU A 214 -12.24 17.41 18.62
C LEU A 214 -12.46 17.48 20.14
N GLN A 215 -13.71 17.63 20.58
CA GLN A 215 -14.05 17.62 22.00
C GLN A 215 -13.70 16.25 22.61
N GLU A 216 -14.12 15.15 21.98
CA GLU A 216 -13.82 13.80 22.48
C GLU A 216 -12.31 13.50 22.54
N LEU A 217 -11.55 13.96 21.55
CA LEU A 217 -10.09 13.83 21.51
C LEU A 217 -9.41 14.68 22.61
N THR A 218 -10.00 15.83 22.95
CA THR A 218 -9.52 16.70 24.03
C THR A 218 -9.85 16.10 25.39
N ASP A 219 -11.06 15.57 25.57
CA ASP A 219 -11.51 14.90 26.81
C ASP A 219 -10.72 13.61 27.08
N ALA A 220 -10.36 12.88 26.02
CA ALA A 220 -9.44 11.75 26.10
C ALA A 220 -7.98 12.15 26.38
N GLY A 221 -7.69 13.46 26.40
CA GLY A 221 -6.36 13.99 26.62
C GLY A 221 -5.38 13.72 25.48
N ILE A 222 -5.85 13.40 24.27
CA ILE A 222 -4.99 13.16 23.09
C ILE A 222 -4.60 14.50 22.45
N TYR A 223 -5.54 15.45 22.41
CA TYR A 223 -5.33 16.80 21.92
C TYR A 223 -5.40 17.83 23.05
N GLY A 224 -4.68 18.94 22.89
CA GLY A 224 -4.81 20.10 23.77
C GLY A 224 -3.78 21.18 23.45
N PRO A 225 -3.90 22.39 24.06
CA PRO A 225 -3.05 23.54 23.72
C PRO A 225 -1.54 23.33 23.96
N ARG A 226 -1.17 22.35 24.80
CA ARG A 226 0.23 22.00 25.09
C ARG A 226 0.55 20.54 24.82
N ARG A 227 -0.30 19.86 24.06
CA ARG A 227 -0.15 18.44 23.75
C ARG A 227 -0.34 18.21 22.26
N ILE A 228 0.78 17.99 21.58
CA ILE A 228 0.80 17.49 20.21
C ILE A 228 0.37 16.02 20.27
N PRO A 229 -0.65 15.61 19.50
CA PRO A 229 -1.14 14.23 19.52
C PRO A 229 -0.07 13.27 19.01
N GLN A 230 0.17 12.19 19.76
CA GLN A 230 0.99 11.08 19.27
C GLN A 230 0.19 10.27 18.24
N LEU A 231 0.82 9.92 17.12
CA LEU A 231 0.11 9.23 16.04
C LEU A 231 -0.40 7.84 16.47
N SER A 232 0.31 7.17 17.37
CA SER A 232 -0.11 5.89 17.96
C SER A 232 -1.38 6.02 18.80
N GLU A 233 -1.43 6.99 19.72
CA GLU A 233 -2.61 7.27 20.57
C GLU A 233 -3.83 7.64 19.72
N LEU A 234 -3.62 8.51 18.72
CA LEU A 234 -4.68 8.91 17.79
C LEU A 234 -5.18 7.73 16.96
N SER A 235 -4.27 6.89 16.46
CA SER A 235 -4.60 5.69 15.68
C SER A 235 -5.39 4.69 16.51
N GLU A 236 -4.99 4.45 17.76
CA GLU A 236 -5.71 3.56 18.67
C GLU A 236 -7.13 4.06 18.95
N PHE A 237 -7.27 5.35 19.30
CA PHE A 237 -8.55 5.98 19.59
C PHE A 237 -9.53 5.93 18.41
N VAL A 238 -9.05 6.29 17.21
CA VAL A 238 -9.88 6.30 16.00
C VAL A 238 -10.20 4.88 15.53
N SER A 239 -9.25 3.96 15.66
CA SER A 239 -9.43 2.55 15.28
C SER A 239 -10.48 1.87 16.14
N ALA A 240 -10.49 2.12 17.45
CA ALA A 240 -11.50 1.58 18.36
C ALA A 240 -12.94 2.00 17.99
N ARG A 241 -13.11 3.16 17.34
CA ARG A 241 -14.41 3.72 16.97
C ARG A 241 -14.85 3.37 15.54
N THR A 242 -13.90 3.29 14.61
CA THR A 242 -14.20 3.25 13.16
C THR A 242 -13.45 2.17 12.40
N GLY A 243 -12.48 1.51 13.02
CA GLY A 243 -11.49 0.66 12.37
C GLY A 243 -10.50 1.42 11.48
N PHE A 244 -10.52 2.76 11.51
CA PHE A 244 -9.57 3.60 10.78
C PHE A 244 -8.30 3.80 11.61
N GLN A 245 -7.14 3.63 10.98
CA GLN A 245 -5.83 3.69 11.64
C GLN A 245 -4.90 4.63 10.87
N PHE A 246 -3.89 5.14 11.54
CA PHE A 246 -2.87 5.98 10.92
C PHE A 246 -1.54 5.26 10.82
N ARG A 247 -0.84 5.44 9.69
CA ARG A 247 0.56 5.05 9.52
C ARG A 247 1.39 6.28 9.17
N PRO A 248 2.60 6.41 9.76
CA PRO A 248 3.50 7.50 9.44
C PRO A 248 3.90 7.43 7.97
N VAL A 249 4.16 8.60 7.39
CA VAL A 249 4.75 8.73 6.06
C VAL A 249 5.84 9.78 6.09
N THR A 250 6.89 9.56 5.32
CA THR A 250 8.03 10.49 5.20
C THR A 250 7.66 11.80 4.52
N GLY A 251 6.56 11.83 3.76
CA GLY A 251 6.21 12.97 2.92
C GLY A 251 5.01 12.69 2.02
N LEU A 252 4.88 13.49 0.96
CA LEU A 252 3.80 13.35 -0.01
C LEU A 252 3.88 12.02 -0.78
N LEU A 253 2.77 11.31 -0.81
CA LEU A 253 2.58 10.11 -1.63
C LEU A 253 1.95 10.47 -2.96
N SER A 254 2.08 9.57 -3.94
CA SER A 254 1.24 9.65 -5.12
C SER A 254 -0.25 9.57 -4.73
N GLY A 255 -1.12 10.28 -5.46
CA GLY A 255 -2.56 10.21 -5.24
C GLY A 255 -3.09 8.77 -5.30
N ARG A 256 -2.47 7.91 -6.13
CA ARG A 256 -2.77 6.48 -6.20
C ARG A 256 -2.46 5.76 -4.89
N ASP A 257 -1.27 5.93 -4.34
CA ASP A 257 -0.86 5.21 -3.11
C ASP A 257 -1.61 5.71 -1.88
N PHE A 258 -1.89 7.01 -1.83
CA PHE A 258 -2.73 7.59 -0.79
C PHE A 258 -4.15 7.00 -0.82
N LEU A 259 -4.81 7.01 -1.98
CA LEU A 259 -6.16 6.46 -2.12
C LEU A 259 -6.21 4.95 -1.91
N ASN A 260 -5.17 4.22 -2.35
CA ASN A 260 -5.05 2.79 -2.08
C ASN A 260 -4.96 2.47 -0.58
N ALA A 261 -4.32 3.32 0.23
CA ALA A 261 -4.28 3.15 1.68
C ALA A 261 -5.67 3.35 2.33
N LEU A 262 -6.46 4.31 1.83
CA LEU A 262 -7.82 4.55 2.33
C LEU A 262 -8.76 3.36 2.12
N ALA A 263 -8.53 2.54 1.09
CA ALA A 263 -9.29 1.30 0.88
C ALA A 263 -9.16 0.31 2.06
N PHE A 264 -8.07 0.39 2.83
CA PHE A 264 -7.83 -0.38 4.04
C PHE A 264 -8.19 0.38 5.32
N ARG A 265 -8.86 1.53 5.21
CA ARG A 265 -9.07 2.49 6.32
C ARG A 265 -7.76 2.92 6.97
N VAL A 266 -6.71 3.12 6.15
CA VAL A 266 -5.40 3.57 6.62
C VAL A 266 -5.15 4.99 6.14
N GLY A 267 -5.14 5.94 7.07
CA GLY A 267 -4.68 7.31 6.84
C GLY A 267 -3.16 7.39 6.84
N ARG A 268 -2.61 8.19 5.93
CA ARG A 268 -1.17 8.49 5.88
C ARG A 268 -0.96 9.87 6.44
N ALA A 269 -0.22 9.95 7.54
CA ALA A 269 0.00 11.18 8.27
C ALA A 269 1.49 11.43 8.42
N VAL A 270 1.91 12.66 8.15
CA VAL A 270 3.23 13.15 8.54
C VAL A 270 3.16 13.43 10.03
N MET A 271 4.17 12.98 10.77
CA MET A 271 4.28 13.31 12.20
C MET A 271 4.64 14.79 12.32
N ALA A 272 4.06 15.50 13.29
CA ALA A 272 4.26 16.94 13.40
C ALA A 272 5.75 17.30 13.44
N GLU A 273 6.15 18.29 12.66
CA GLU A 273 7.51 18.81 12.65
C GLU A 273 7.47 20.30 13.01
N ARG A 274 8.64 20.86 13.27
CA ARG A 274 8.84 22.28 13.51
C ARG A 274 8.10 23.10 12.42
N MET A 275 7.56 24.25 12.80
CA MET A 275 7.05 25.28 11.89
C MET A 275 7.69 26.60 12.33
N SER A 276 8.27 27.32 11.38
CA SER A 276 9.03 28.52 11.68
C SER A 276 8.09 29.70 11.91
N ASN A 277 7.78 29.90 13.20
CA ASN A 277 7.12 31.08 13.75
C ASN A 277 5.61 31.18 13.45
N CYS A 278 4.81 31.30 14.52
CA CYS A 278 3.34 31.33 14.45
C CYS A 278 2.74 32.46 13.57
N ARG A 279 3.53 33.45 13.15
CA ARG A 279 3.09 34.51 12.22
C ARG A 279 3.07 34.07 10.75
N ARG A 280 3.78 33.01 10.36
CA ARG A 280 4.00 32.59 8.96
C ARG A 280 3.28 31.31 8.54
N ILE A 281 2.43 30.74 9.39
CA ILE A 281 1.72 29.44 9.16
C ILE A 281 1.01 29.36 7.78
N LYS A 282 0.57 30.49 7.21
CA LYS A 282 -0.06 30.52 5.88
C LYS A 282 0.83 29.98 4.75
N SER A 283 2.16 30.13 4.81
CA SER A 283 3.05 29.64 3.74
C SER A 283 3.48 28.18 3.94
N GLU A 284 3.66 27.74 5.18
CA GLU A 284 4.16 26.37 5.47
C GLU A 284 3.08 25.29 5.32
N ALA A 285 1.82 25.59 5.67
CA ALA A 285 0.71 24.66 5.46
C ALA A 285 0.38 24.49 3.97
N VAL A 286 0.56 25.54 3.16
CA VAL A 286 0.38 25.50 1.70
C VAL A 286 1.56 24.77 1.04
N ALA A 287 2.80 25.04 1.46
CA ALA A 287 3.99 24.36 0.93
C ALA A 287 4.02 22.86 1.28
N SER A 288 3.53 22.47 2.47
CA SER A 288 3.47 21.05 2.88
C SER A 288 2.32 20.27 2.21
N LEU A 289 1.34 20.98 1.62
CA LEU A 289 0.19 20.38 0.94
C LEU A 289 0.31 20.35 -0.60
N GLY A 290 1.45 20.77 -1.16
CA GLY A 290 1.80 20.54 -2.56
C GLY A 290 0.69 20.90 -3.56
N TYR A 291 0.16 22.12 -3.46
CA TYR A 291 -0.66 22.72 -4.51
C TYR A 291 0.16 23.69 -5.35
#